data_AF-A0A8T4L365-F1
#
_entry.id   AF-A0A8T4L365-F1
#
_cell.length_a   1.000
_cell.length_b   1.000
_cell.length_c   1.000
_cell.angle_alpha   90.00
_cell.angle_beta   90.00
_cell.angle_gamma   90.00
#
_symmetry.space_group_name_H-M   'P 1'
#
loop_
_entity.id
_entity.type
_entity.pdbx_description
1 polymer ?
#
loop_
_entity_poly.entity_id
_entity_poly.type
_entity_poly.pdbx_seq_one_letter_code
_entity_poly.pdbx_strand_id
1 'polypeptide(L)'
;MPEEKENDSVYFEEKAKHLLAQQLDILPEEFDSLQQYLKTSRNMLKYYFGEAGIHFDEETQAKLENLVTKSDFLVLEFARLEFQVRQWANEAEKRLIAQKPFAVNEKEALEFRESFQSLQAETRNVGHETQALIYELCRLTEKRIA
;
A
#
# COMPACT_ATOMS: atom_id res chain seq x y z
N MET A 1 3.61 37.46 -18.81
CA MET A 1 4.46 36.26 -18.95
C MET A 1 4.19 35.37 -17.74
N PRO A 2 3.41 34.28 -17.88
CA PRO A 2 3.01 33.42 -16.75
C PRO A 2 3.83 32.12 -16.60
N GLU A 3 4.77 31.84 -17.49
CA GLU A 3 5.38 30.49 -17.64
C GLU A 3 6.50 30.15 -16.64
N GLU A 4 7.05 31.13 -15.90
CA GLU A 4 8.16 30.87 -14.96
C GLU A 4 7.70 30.26 -13.62
N LYS A 5 6.46 30.53 -13.18
CA LYS A 5 5.98 30.08 -11.86
C LYS A 5 5.63 28.58 -11.80
N GLU A 6 5.26 28.00 -12.93
CA GLU A 6 4.83 26.60 -13.00
C GLU A 6 6.06 25.66 -12.95
N ASN A 7 7.18 26.06 -13.58
CA ASN A 7 8.45 25.34 -13.52
C ASN A 7 9.07 25.32 -12.13
N ASP A 8 8.98 26.41 -11.37
CA ASP A 8 9.50 26.46 -10.01
C ASP A 8 8.72 25.53 -9.06
N SER A 9 7.39 25.46 -9.21
CA SER A 9 6.54 24.59 -8.38
C SER A 9 6.89 23.11 -8.58
N VAL A 10 7.02 22.67 -9.84
CA VAL A 10 7.39 21.27 -10.15
C VAL A 10 8.81 20.97 -9.67
N TYR A 11 9.75 21.89 -9.82
CA TYR A 11 11.12 21.74 -9.33
C TYR A 11 11.18 21.55 -7.81
N PHE A 12 10.48 22.37 -7.04
CA PHE A 12 10.46 22.25 -5.58
C PHE A 12 9.76 20.98 -5.11
N GLU A 13 8.69 20.57 -5.78
CA GLU A 13 7.99 19.31 -5.50
C GLU A 13 8.89 18.09 -5.72
N GLU A 14 9.56 17.99 -6.88
CA GLU A 14 10.48 16.88 -7.17
C GLU A 14 11.65 16.82 -6.19
N LYS A 15 12.19 17.99 -5.82
CA LYS A 15 13.29 18.08 -4.85
C LYS A 15 12.85 17.71 -3.43
N ALA A 16 11.64 18.09 -3.01
CA ALA A 16 11.06 17.68 -1.73
C ALA A 16 10.90 16.16 -1.66
N LYS A 17 10.35 15.55 -2.72
CA LYS A 17 10.22 14.08 -2.83
C LYS A 17 11.57 13.38 -2.77
N HIS A 18 12.58 13.91 -3.46
CA HIS A 18 13.92 13.32 -3.44
C HIS A 18 14.57 13.37 -2.05
N LEU A 19 14.46 14.50 -1.34
CA LEU A 19 14.96 14.63 0.02
C LEU A 19 14.28 13.65 0.98
N LEU A 20 12.98 13.44 0.83
CA LEU A 20 12.25 12.46 1.65
C LEU A 20 12.66 11.03 1.36
N ALA A 21 12.77 10.65 0.08
CA ALA A 21 13.21 9.31 -0.31
C ALA A 21 14.59 8.98 0.29
N GLN A 22 15.52 9.95 0.27
CA GLN A 22 16.83 9.81 0.91
C GLN A 22 16.75 9.65 2.43
N GLN A 23 15.89 10.42 3.11
CA GLN A 23 15.79 10.38 4.58
C GLN A 23 15.06 9.15 5.10
N LEU A 24 14.10 8.63 4.33
CA LEU A 24 13.30 7.46 4.72
C LEU A 24 13.92 6.14 4.24
N ASP A 25 14.88 6.19 3.31
CA ASP A 25 15.48 5.01 2.66
C ASP A 25 14.41 4.08 2.06
N ILE A 26 13.36 4.68 1.51
CA ILE A 26 12.21 3.99 0.92
C ILE A 26 11.92 4.60 -0.45
N LEU A 27 11.95 3.75 -1.48
CA LEU A 27 11.63 4.15 -2.85
C LEU A 27 10.10 4.26 -3.03
N PRO A 28 9.59 5.34 -3.64
CA PRO A 28 8.16 5.48 -3.95
C PRO A 28 7.59 4.29 -4.74
N GLU A 29 8.39 3.69 -5.62
CA GLU A 29 7.96 2.54 -6.43
C GLU A 29 7.64 1.29 -5.58
N GLU A 30 8.34 1.10 -4.46
CA GLU A 30 8.06 -0.01 -3.55
C GLU A 30 6.69 0.16 -2.88
N PHE A 31 6.36 1.39 -2.50
CA PHE A 31 5.07 1.74 -1.90
C PHE A 31 3.91 1.46 -2.86
N ASP A 32 4.02 1.96 -4.10
CA ASP A 32 3.01 1.77 -5.15
C ASP A 32 2.83 0.29 -5.52
N SER A 33 3.94 -0.46 -5.60
CA SER A 33 3.91 -1.89 -5.95
C SER A 33 3.13 -2.72 -4.92
N LEU A 34 3.32 -2.43 -3.62
CA LEU A 34 2.64 -3.14 -2.54
C LEU A 34 1.15 -2.80 -2.48
N GLN A 35 0.80 -1.52 -2.65
CA GLN A 35 -0.60 -1.09 -2.73
C GLN A 35 -1.33 -1.79 -3.88
N GLN A 36 -0.69 -1.88 -5.06
CA GLN A 36 -1.28 -2.53 -6.22
C GLN A 36 -1.42 -4.04 -6.03
N TYR A 37 -0.45 -4.69 -5.38
CA TYR A 37 -0.52 -6.12 -5.05
C TYR A 37 -1.66 -6.42 -4.07
N LEU A 38 -1.80 -5.61 -3.02
CA LEU A 38 -2.89 -5.73 -2.05
C LEU A 38 -4.26 -5.51 -2.70
N LYS A 39 -4.38 -4.48 -3.54
CA LYS A 39 -5.60 -4.17 -4.30
C LYS A 39 -6.02 -5.34 -5.19
N THR A 40 -5.06 -5.94 -5.90
CA THR A 40 -5.30 -7.13 -6.74
C THR A 40 -5.81 -8.30 -5.90
N SER A 41 -5.12 -8.61 -4.80
CA SER A 41 -5.50 -9.70 -3.88
C SER A 41 -6.91 -9.51 -3.33
N ARG A 42 -7.21 -8.30 -2.84
CA ARG A 42 -8.53 -7.94 -2.31
C ARG A 42 -9.64 -8.07 -3.35
N ASN A 43 -9.41 -7.63 -4.59
CA ASN A 43 -10.41 -7.73 -5.64
C ASN A 43 -10.73 -9.20 -5.97
N MET A 44 -9.71 -10.07 -6.00
CA MET A 44 -9.93 -11.50 -6.19
C MET A 44 -10.74 -12.11 -5.03
N LEU A 45 -10.40 -11.78 -3.78
CA LEU A 45 -11.14 -12.27 -2.61
C LEU A 45 -12.62 -11.87 -2.67
N LYS A 46 -12.92 -10.60 -2.99
CA LYS A 46 -14.30 -10.10 -3.08
C LYS A 46 -15.10 -10.79 -4.18
N TYR A 47 -14.47 -11.04 -5.33
CA TYR A 47 -15.10 -11.77 -6.42
C TYR A 47 -15.55 -13.16 -5.96
N TYR A 48 -14.67 -13.94 -5.32
CA TYR A 48 -15.03 -15.26 -4.81
C TYR A 48 -16.01 -15.21 -3.63
N PHE A 49 -15.89 -14.22 -2.75
CA PHE A 49 -16.74 -14.07 -1.57
C PHE A 49 -18.20 -13.73 -1.89
N GLY A 50 -18.45 -12.88 -2.88
CA GLY A 50 -19.80 -12.31 -3.10
C GLY A 50 -20.33 -12.42 -4.52
N GLU A 51 -19.48 -12.54 -5.53
CA GLU A 51 -19.90 -12.41 -6.94
C GLU A 51 -19.91 -13.75 -7.68
N ALA A 52 -19.13 -14.74 -7.23
CA ALA A 52 -19.06 -16.04 -7.87
C ALA A 52 -20.32 -16.90 -7.65
N GLY A 53 -21.18 -16.55 -6.68
CA GLY A 53 -22.38 -17.35 -6.35
C GLY A 53 -22.06 -18.77 -5.85
N ILE A 54 -20.83 -18.99 -5.36
CA ILE A 54 -20.33 -20.29 -4.90
C ILE A 54 -20.57 -20.39 -3.39
N HIS A 55 -21.27 -21.45 -2.98
CA HIS A 55 -21.34 -21.81 -1.56
C HIS A 55 -20.11 -22.63 -1.17
N PHE A 56 -19.31 -22.06 -0.27
CA PHE A 56 -18.18 -22.74 0.34
C PHE A 56 -18.59 -23.42 1.64
N ASP A 57 -17.81 -24.42 2.08
CA ASP A 57 -17.93 -24.93 3.44
C ASP A 57 -17.57 -23.87 4.48
N GLU A 58 -17.97 -24.09 5.74
CA GLU A 58 -17.80 -23.13 6.84
C GLU A 58 -16.33 -22.74 7.06
N GLU A 59 -15.39 -23.67 6.90
CA GLU A 59 -13.97 -23.42 7.09
C GLU A 59 -13.42 -22.48 6.00
N THR A 60 -13.76 -22.76 4.75
CA THR A 60 -13.36 -21.96 3.59
C THR A 60 -14.00 -20.58 3.62
N GLN A 61 -15.27 -20.50 4.02
CA GLN A 61 -15.98 -19.24 4.23
C GLN A 61 -15.28 -18.38 5.29
N ALA A 62 -14.94 -18.96 6.45
CA ALA A 62 -14.23 -18.24 7.51
C ALA A 62 -12.84 -17.75 7.08
N LYS A 63 -12.10 -18.55 6.28
CA LYS A 63 -10.81 -18.14 5.70
C LYS A 63 -10.96 -16.95 4.76
N LEU A 64 -11.98 -16.95 3.90
CA LEU A 64 -12.28 -15.83 3.01
C LEU A 64 -12.61 -14.56 3.79
N GLU A 65 -13.50 -14.64 4.79
CA GLU A 65 -13.87 -13.50 5.64
C GLU A 65 -12.66 -12.91 6.36
N ASN A 66 -11.80 -13.77 6.90
CA ASN A 66 -10.56 -13.36 7.58
C ASN A 66 -9.61 -12.63 6.62
N LEU A 67 -9.41 -13.16 5.41
CA LEU A 67 -8.53 -12.55 4.41
C LEU A 67 -9.08 -11.22 3.89
N VAL A 68 -10.39 -11.12 3.66
CA VAL A 68 -11.03 -9.85 3.30
C VAL A 68 -10.81 -8.82 4.40
N THR A 69 -11.08 -9.18 5.66
CA THR A 69 -10.90 -8.28 6.82
C THR A 69 -9.45 -7.82 6.96
N LYS A 70 -8.49 -8.75 6.87
CA LYS A 70 -7.05 -8.43 6.88
C LYS A 70 -6.70 -7.48 5.74
N SER A 71 -7.18 -7.75 4.52
CA SER A 71 -6.90 -6.91 3.36
C SER A 71 -7.47 -5.50 3.51
N ASP A 72 -8.67 -5.35 4.07
CA ASP A 72 -9.28 -4.06 4.34
C ASP A 72 -8.49 -3.27 5.40
N PHE A 73 -8.00 -3.94 6.46
CA PHE A 73 -7.12 -3.33 7.45
C PHE A 73 -5.82 -2.82 6.83
N LEU A 74 -5.14 -3.64 6.02
CA LEU A 74 -3.89 -3.26 5.36
C LEU A 74 -4.07 -2.05 4.42
N VAL A 75 -5.21 -1.95 3.73
CA VAL A 75 -5.52 -0.79 2.88
C VAL A 75 -5.58 0.49 3.71
N LEU A 76 -6.18 0.44 4.90
CA LEU A 76 -6.25 1.60 5.80
C LEU A 76 -4.88 1.99 6.34
N GLU A 77 -4.03 1.01 6.69
CA GLU A 77 -2.67 1.29 7.15
C GLU A 77 -1.78 1.88 6.05
N PHE A 78 -1.90 1.40 4.80
CA PHE A 78 -1.23 2.05 3.67
C PHE A 78 -1.69 3.51 3.50
N ALA A 79 -2.99 3.77 3.57
CA ALA A 79 -3.52 5.13 3.47
C ALA A 79 -3.00 6.04 4.59
N ARG A 80 -2.85 5.50 5.82
CA ARG A 80 -2.27 6.22 6.97
C ARG A 80 -0.80 6.59 6.72
N LEU A 81 0.02 5.63 6.29
CA LEU A 81 1.44 5.88 5.98
C LEU A 81 1.59 6.85 4.80
N GLU A 82 0.77 6.71 3.77
CA GLU A 82 0.77 7.62 2.62
C GLU A 82 0.43 9.05 3.04
N PHE A 83 -0.58 9.21 3.91
CA PHE A 83 -0.93 10.51 4.45
C PHE A 83 0.24 11.13 5.22
N GLN A 84 0.96 10.35 6.02
CA GLN A 84 2.13 10.81 6.77
C GLN A 84 3.25 11.29 5.82
N VAL A 85 3.56 10.52 4.76
CA VAL A 85 4.54 10.92 3.74
C VAL A 85 4.13 12.21 3.03
N ARG A 86 2.84 12.34 2.68
CA ARG A 86 2.31 13.57 2.06
C ARG A 86 2.44 14.79 2.98
N GLN A 87 2.20 14.64 4.28
CA GLN A 87 2.40 15.73 5.24
C GLN A 87 3.87 16.18 5.29
N TRP A 88 4.81 15.22 5.34
CA TRP A 88 6.22 15.54 5.29
C TRP A 88 6.64 16.18 3.97
N ALA A 89 6.08 15.74 2.83
CA ALA A 89 6.37 16.34 1.52
C ALA A 89 5.93 17.80 1.46
N ASN A 90 4.72 18.08 1.92
CA ASN A 90 4.19 19.43 1.98
C ASN A 90 5.03 20.34 2.91
N GLU A 91 5.50 19.83 4.05
CA GLU A 91 6.36 20.60 4.95
C GLU A 91 7.77 20.80 4.35
N ALA A 92 8.35 19.77 3.73
CA ALA A 92 9.64 19.84 3.05
C ALA A 92 9.61 20.89 1.93
N GLU A 93 8.57 20.89 1.10
CA GLU A 93 8.36 21.86 0.03
C GLU A 93 8.27 23.28 0.57
N LYS A 94 7.43 23.52 1.59
CA LYS A 94 7.31 24.84 2.25
C LYS A 94 8.65 25.35 2.78
N ARG A 95 9.44 24.45 3.40
CA ARG A 95 10.77 24.78 3.92
C ARG A 95 11.76 25.09 2.81
N LEU A 96 11.74 24.32 1.72
CA LEU A 96 12.57 24.56 0.53
C LEU A 96 12.28 25.93 -0.10
N ILE A 97 11.01 26.28 -0.31
CA ILE A 97 10.60 27.59 -0.83
C ILE A 97 11.09 28.70 0.10
N ALA A 98 11.00 28.50 1.42
CA ALA A 98 11.49 29.43 2.42
C ALA A 98 13.02 29.41 2.60
N GLN A 99 13.76 28.58 1.85
CA GLN A 99 15.20 28.35 1.97
C GLN A 99 15.63 27.99 3.41
N LYS A 100 14.79 27.22 4.10
CA LYS A 100 15.03 26.72 5.46
C LYS A 100 15.39 25.23 5.45
N PRO A 101 16.20 24.77 6.42
CA PRO A 101 16.45 23.34 6.56
C PRO A 101 15.16 22.59 6.91
N PHE A 102 15.08 21.36 6.42
CA PHE A 102 14.03 20.39 6.73
C PHE A 102 14.68 19.05 7.04
N ALA A 103 14.22 18.41 8.11
CA ALA A 103 14.60 17.05 8.47
C ALA A 103 13.39 16.38 9.12
N VAL A 104 13.11 15.14 8.71
CA VAL A 104 12.20 14.27 9.44
C VAL A 104 12.86 13.91 10.77
N ASN A 105 12.09 13.89 11.86
CA ASN A 105 12.60 13.48 13.16
C ASN A 105 13.04 12.01 13.10
N GLU A 106 14.25 11.69 13.60
CA GLU A 106 14.80 10.33 13.60
C GLU A 106 13.85 9.30 14.21
N LYS A 107 13.14 9.68 15.28
CA LYS A 107 12.14 8.82 15.93
C LYS A 107 10.97 8.53 14.99
N GLU A 108 10.43 9.56 14.35
CA GLU A 108 9.29 9.40 13.44
C GLU A 108 9.70 8.63 12.17
N ALA A 109 10.92 8.84 11.67
CA ALA A 109 11.48 8.10 10.55
C ALA A 109 11.73 6.62 10.90
N LEU A 110 12.12 6.32 12.14
CA LEU A 110 12.25 4.94 12.62
C LEU A 110 10.88 4.25 12.74
N GLU A 111 9.91 4.89 13.41
CA GLU A 111 8.55 4.37 13.58
C GLU A 111 7.87 4.13 12.22
N PHE A 112 8.09 5.03 11.25
CA PHE A 112 7.61 4.86 9.88
C PHE A 112 8.24 3.64 9.20
N ARG A 113 9.57 3.47 9.28
CA ARG A 113 10.27 2.33 8.67
C ARG A 113 9.81 1.00 9.25
N GLU A 114 9.69 0.91 10.57
CA GLU A 114 9.20 -0.30 11.25
C GLU A 114 7.76 -0.62 10.82
N SER A 115 6.90 0.40 10.79
CA SER A 115 5.51 0.26 10.33
C SER A 115 5.45 -0.21 8.87
N PHE A 116 6.25 0.39 7.98
CA PHE A 116 6.28 0.06 6.57
C PHE A 116 6.81 -1.36 6.32
N GLN A 117 7.86 -1.78 7.03
CA GLN A 117 8.40 -3.14 6.95
C GLN A 117 7.40 -4.18 7.44
N SER A 118 6.70 -3.91 8.56
CA SER A 118 5.62 -4.78 9.04
C SER A 118 4.51 -4.89 8.01
N LEU A 119 4.08 -3.76 7.45
CA LEU A 119 3.03 -3.70 6.45
C LEU A 119 3.41 -4.44 5.16
N GLN A 120 4.67 -4.31 4.73
CA GLN A 120 5.22 -5.05 3.59
C GLN A 120 5.15 -6.58 3.83
N ALA A 121 5.56 -7.04 5.01
CA ALA A 121 5.53 -8.47 5.35
C ALA A 121 4.09 -9.01 5.38
N GLU A 122 3.17 -8.29 6.04
CA GLU A 122 1.77 -8.69 6.11
C GLU A 122 1.08 -8.68 4.74
N THR A 123 1.38 -7.69 3.90
CA THR A 123 0.86 -7.60 2.53
C THR A 123 1.27 -8.79 1.68
N ARG A 124 2.54 -9.20 1.77
CA ARG A 124 3.02 -10.42 1.10
C ARG A 124 2.31 -11.67 1.63
N ASN A 125 2.16 -11.80 2.95
CA ASN A 125 1.46 -12.93 3.56
C ASN A 125 -0.01 -13.01 3.08
N VAL A 126 -0.76 -11.91 3.11
CA VAL A 126 -2.14 -11.87 2.64
C VAL A 126 -2.23 -12.25 1.16
N GLY A 127 -1.33 -11.75 0.32
CA GLY A 127 -1.35 -12.11 -1.09
C GLY A 127 -0.97 -13.57 -1.36
N HIS A 128 -0.03 -14.14 -0.61
CA HIS A 128 0.28 -15.57 -0.67
C HIS A 128 -0.88 -16.44 -0.20
N GLU A 129 -1.52 -16.10 0.92
CA GLU A 129 -2.72 -16.81 1.43
C GLU A 129 -3.87 -16.70 0.44
N THR A 130 -4.08 -15.53 -0.16
CA THR A 130 -5.09 -15.31 -1.21
C THR A 130 -4.83 -16.19 -2.42
N GLN A 131 -3.59 -16.21 -2.92
CA GLN A 131 -3.21 -17.01 -4.07
C GLN A 131 -3.39 -18.51 -3.80
N ALA A 132 -2.94 -19.00 -2.64
CA ALA A 132 -3.09 -20.39 -2.24
C ALA A 132 -4.56 -20.81 -2.18
N LEU A 133 -5.41 -19.97 -1.57
CA LEU A 133 -6.83 -20.21 -1.47
C LEU A 133 -7.51 -20.25 -2.85
N ILE A 134 -7.20 -19.30 -3.74
CA ILE A 134 -7.76 -19.28 -5.10
C ILE A 134 -7.36 -20.55 -5.87
N TYR A 135 -6.11 -20.99 -5.78
CA TYR A 135 -5.68 -22.25 -6.41
C TYR A 135 -6.45 -23.45 -5.88
N GLU A 136 -6.66 -23.52 -4.56
CA GLU A 136 -7.45 -24.59 -3.95
C GLU A 136 -8.91 -24.57 -4.44
N LEU A 137 -9.53 -23.39 -4.50
CA LEU A 137 -10.88 -23.22 -5.02
C LEU A 137 -11.00 -23.66 -6.47
N CYS A 138 -10.09 -23.23 -7.34
CA CYS A 138 -10.04 -23.65 -8.75
C CYS A 138 -9.91 -25.18 -8.87
N ARG A 139 -9.01 -25.80 -8.09
CA ARG A 139 -8.82 -27.26 -8.08
C ARG A 139 -10.10 -28.00 -7.65
N LEU A 140 -10.84 -27.47 -6.67
CA LEU A 140 -12.08 -28.08 -6.21
C LEU A 140 -13.21 -27.94 -7.25
N THR A 141 -13.27 -26.83 -7.98
CA THR A 141 -14.23 -26.65 -9.07
C THR A 141 -13.96 -27.55 -10.27
N GLU A 142 -12.69 -27.74 -10.67
CA GLU A 142 -12.32 -28.63 -11.77
C GLU A 142 -12.68 -30.10 -11.47
N LYS A 143 -12.50 -30.55 -10.22
CA LYS A 143 -12.87 -31.90 -9.78
C LYS A 143 -14.38 -32.16 -9.74
N ARG A 144 -15.22 -31.13 -9.72
CA ARG A 144 -16.69 -31.27 -9.72
C ARG A 144 -17.28 -31.37 -11.13
N ILE A 145 -16.50 -31.02 -12.17
CA ILE A 145 -16.94 -31.00 -13.57
C ILE A 145 -16.48 -32.25 -14.33
N ALA A 146 -15.48 -32.98 -13.82
CA ALA A 146 -14.96 -34.24 -14.37
C ALA A 146 -15.70 -35.47 -13.80
#